data_AF-A0A522S8D2-F1
#
_entry.id   AF-A0A522S8D2-F1
#
_cell.length_a   1.000
_cell.length_b   1.000
_cell.length_c   1.000
_cell.angle_alpha   90.00
_cell.angle_beta   90.00
_cell.angle_gamma   90.00
#
_symmetry.space_group_name_H-M   'P 1'
#
loop_
_entity.id
_entity.type
_entity.pdbx_description
1 polymer ?
#
loop_
_entity_poly.entity_id
_entity_poly.type
_entity_poly.pdbx_seq_one_letter_code
_entity_poly.pdbx_strand_id
1 'polypeptide(L)'
;MNSALKWALVLGLPLLGSANADTLYLCQSYGGGQFWSSANCHNQSATVKRMVTVPDGLPFDQQVQLGEQQRAEGRRLATPAARQPNASNEQTSVTSGQCATITDRIRALDGMARQPQSMQMQDWIRRERKQLTDAQFRLHC
;
A
#
# COMPACT_ATOMS: atom_id res chain seq x y z
N MET A 1 -15.82 -67.74 -38.78
CA MET A 1 -16.91 -66.92 -38.19
C MET A 1 -16.23 -65.74 -37.53
N ASN A 2 -16.12 -64.60 -38.23
CA ASN A 2 -15.41 -63.43 -37.75
C ASN A 2 -16.36 -62.24 -37.83
N SER A 3 -16.84 -61.76 -36.68
CA SER A 3 -17.59 -60.50 -36.60
C SER A 3 -16.87 -59.55 -35.67
N ALA A 4 -16.21 -58.57 -36.28
CA ALA A 4 -15.64 -57.41 -35.62
C ALA A 4 -16.78 -56.44 -35.24
N LEU A 5 -16.95 -56.18 -33.94
CA LEU A 5 -17.87 -55.16 -33.45
C LEU A 5 -17.10 -53.84 -33.30
N LYS A 6 -17.33 -52.95 -34.28
CA LYS A 6 -16.74 -51.62 -34.38
C LYS A 6 -17.34 -50.71 -33.30
N TRP A 7 -16.54 -50.30 -32.33
CA TRP A 7 -16.89 -49.24 -31.39
C TRP A 7 -16.69 -47.89 -32.09
N ALA A 8 -17.77 -47.25 -32.50
CA ALA A 8 -17.75 -45.87 -32.96
C ALA A 8 -17.71 -44.95 -31.73
N LEU A 9 -16.51 -44.50 -31.37
CA LEU A 9 -16.29 -43.38 -30.46
C LEU A 9 -16.78 -42.11 -31.16
N VAL A 10 -17.99 -41.67 -30.83
CA VAL A 10 -18.45 -40.31 -31.12
C VAL A 10 -17.70 -39.38 -30.18
N LEU A 11 -16.55 -38.89 -30.66
CA LEU A 11 -15.86 -37.74 -30.09
C LEU A 11 -16.76 -36.52 -30.27
N GLY A 12 -17.63 -36.27 -29.29
CA GLY A 12 -18.29 -35.00 -29.12
C GLY A 12 -17.23 -33.94 -28.81
N LEU A 13 -16.77 -33.24 -29.84
CA LEU A 13 -16.00 -32.01 -29.68
C LEU A 13 -16.89 -31.02 -28.92
N PRO A 14 -16.53 -30.58 -27.70
CA PRO A 14 -17.21 -29.43 -27.13
C PRO A 14 -16.90 -28.25 -28.05
N LEU A 15 -17.95 -27.64 -28.60
CA LEU A 15 -17.86 -26.35 -29.26
C LEU A 15 -17.28 -25.36 -28.25
N LEU A 16 -15.97 -25.13 -28.35
CA LEU A 16 -15.29 -24.02 -27.71
C LEU A 16 -15.87 -22.75 -28.35
N GLY A 17 -16.89 -22.18 -27.72
CA GLY A 17 -17.39 -20.86 -28.08
C GLY A 17 -16.23 -19.88 -28.01
N SER A 18 -15.97 -19.20 -29.13
CA SER A 18 -15.01 -18.11 -29.19
C SER A 18 -15.50 -17.00 -28.28
N ALA A 19 -14.93 -16.86 -27.08
CA ALA A 19 -15.12 -15.66 -26.28
C ALA A 19 -14.34 -14.56 -26.98
N ASN A 20 -15.02 -13.74 -27.80
CA ASN A 20 -14.43 -12.50 -28.25
C ASN A 20 -14.38 -11.53 -27.06
N ALA A 21 -13.59 -10.48 -27.19
CA ALA A 21 -13.38 -9.52 -26.13
C ALA A 21 -14.13 -8.23 -26.46
N ASP A 22 -14.83 -7.67 -25.47
CA ASP A 22 -15.46 -6.36 -25.55
C ASP A 22 -14.85 -5.39 -24.52
N THR A 23 -14.99 -4.08 -24.78
CA THR A 23 -14.46 -3.03 -23.90
C THR A 23 -15.59 -2.39 -23.10
N LEU A 24 -15.48 -2.48 -21.78
CA LEU A 24 -16.40 -1.81 -20.86
C LEU A 24 -15.74 -0.56 -20.25
N TYR A 25 -16.46 0.56 -20.27
CA TYR A 25 -15.98 1.87 -19.82
C TYR A 25 -16.56 2.21 -18.45
N LEU A 26 -15.71 2.60 -17.50
CA LEU A 26 -16.14 3.29 -16.29
C LEU A 26 -16.18 4.80 -16.59
N CYS A 27 -17.37 5.34 -16.72
CA CYS A 27 -17.62 6.74 -17.02
C CYS A 27 -17.85 7.56 -15.75
N GLN A 28 -17.38 8.80 -15.74
CA GLN A 28 -17.72 9.80 -14.73
C GLN A 28 -18.47 10.95 -15.39
N SER A 29 -19.73 11.16 -15.00
CA SER A 29 -20.54 12.27 -15.50
C SER A 29 -19.98 13.61 -15.02
N TYR A 30 -20.10 14.65 -15.84
CA TYR A 30 -19.73 16.01 -15.44
C TYR A 30 -20.57 16.54 -14.28
N GLY A 31 -21.80 16.04 -14.10
CA GLY A 31 -22.64 16.31 -12.93
C GLY A 31 -22.26 15.54 -11.67
N GLY A 32 -21.21 14.71 -11.73
CA GLY A 32 -20.81 13.80 -10.67
C GLY A 32 -21.42 12.40 -10.82
N GLY A 33 -20.94 11.47 -9.98
CA GLY A 33 -21.30 10.06 -10.09
C GLY A 33 -20.51 9.30 -11.15
N GLN A 34 -20.51 7.98 -11.01
CA GLN A 34 -19.84 7.06 -11.95
C GLN A 34 -20.78 5.94 -12.35
N PHE A 35 -20.67 5.49 -13.58
CA PHE A 35 -21.47 4.41 -14.14
C PHE A 35 -20.67 3.63 -15.17
N TRP A 36 -21.01 2.37 -15.35
CA TRP A 36 -20.44 1.54 -16.41
C TRP A 36 -21.23 1.72 -17.70
N SER A 37 -20.54 1.62 -18.84
CA SER A 37 -21.15 1.70 -20.17
C SER A 37 -20.39 0.85 -21.16
N SER A 38 -21.09 0.22 -22.10
CA SER A 38 -20.49 -0.39 -23.30
C SER A 38 -20.23 0.63 -24.40
N ALA A 39 -20.81 1.84 -24.29
CA ALA A 39 -20.57 2.94 -25.21
C ALA A 39 -19.48 3.89 -24.67
N ASN A 40 -18.81 4.58 -25.59
CA ASN A 40 -17.83 5.61 -25.23
C ASN A 40 -18.46 6.69 -24.32
N CYS A 41 -17.74 7.06 -23.26
CA CYS A 41 -18.22 8.05 -22.28
C CYS A 41 -18.47 9.44 -22.90
N HIS A 42 -17.72 9.79 -23.97
CA HIS A 42 -17.85 11.08 -24.65
C HIS A 42 -19.27 11.32 -25.19
N ASN A 43 -19.93 10.26 -25.68
CA ASN A 43 -21.28 10.34 -26.22
C ASN A 43 -22.35 10.58 -25.14
N GLN A 44 -21.96 10.50 -23.87
CA GLN A 44 -22.84 10.53 -22.70
C GLN A 44 -22.49 11.67 -21.73
N SER A 45 -21.83 12.72 -22.22
CA SER A 45 -21.37 13.86 -21.38
C SER A 45 -20.58 13.40 -20.15
N ALA A 46 -19.68 12.44 -20.34
CA ALA A 46 -18.88 11.84 -19.29
C ALA A 46 -17.41 11.64 -19.72
N THR A 47 -16.52 11.53 -18.73
CA THR A 47 -15.10 11.25 -18.94
C THR A 47 -14.77 9.80 -18.60
N VAL A 48 -13.89 9.17 -19.38
CA VAL A 48 -13.40 7.81 -19.12
C VAL A 48 -12.50 7.81 -17.88
N LYS A 49 -12.84 7.02 -16.87
CA LYS A 49 -12.01 6.80 -15.68
C LYS A 49 -11.23 5.49 -15.75
N ARG A 50 -11.79 4.49 -16.43
CA ARG A 50 -11.16 3.19 -16.63
C ARG A 50 -11.77 2.51 -17.86
N MET A 51 -10.98 1.68 -18.53
CA MET A 51 -11.44 0.71 -19.51
C MET A 51 -11.04 -0.67 -19.02
N VAL A 52 -11.91 -1.65 -19.16
CA VAL A 52 -11.66 -3.05 -18.83
C VAL A 52 -12.07 -3.92 -19.99
N THR A 53 -11.32 -4.98 -20.20
CA THR A 53 -11.69 -6.02 -21.17
C THR A 53 -12.57 -7.03 -20.48
N VAL A 54 -13.73 -7.31 -21.08
CA VAL A 54 -14.70 -8.31 -20.63
C VAL A 54 -14.99 -9.29 -21.77
N PRO A 55 -15.42 -10.52 -21.48
CA PRO A 55 -15.91 -11.41 -22.53
C PRO A 55 -17.13 -10.80 -23.23
N ASP A 56 -17.16 -10.95 -24.55
CA ASP A 56 -18.33 -10.65 -25.36
C ASP A 56 -19.45 -11.68 -25.08
N GLY A 57 -20.67 -11.35 -25.49
CA GLY A 57 -21.81 -12.24 -25.34
C GLY A 57 -22.35 -12.41 -23.91
N LEU A 58 -21.70 -11.84 -22.89
CA LEU A 58 -22.23 -11.77 -21.53
C LEU A 58 -23.32 -10.67 -21.41
N PRO A 59 -24.37 -10.89 -20.61
CA PRO A 59 -25.30 -9.83 -20.22
C PRO A 59 -24.56 -8.66 -19.58
N PHE A 60 -25.04 -7.44 -19.83
CA PHE A 60 -24.38 -6.21 -19.36
C PHE A 60 -24.11 -6.21 -17.85
N ASP A 61 -25.05 -6.67 -17.02
CA ASP A 61 -24.84 -6.74 -15.57
C ASP A 61 -23.68 -7.66 -15.16
N GLN A 62 -23.46 -8.76 -15.89
CA GLN A 62 -22.30 -9.63 -15.66
C GLN A 62 -21.00 -8.96 -16.09
N GLN A 63 -21.01 -8.21 -17.19
CA GLN A 63 -19.86 -7.40 -17.60
C GLN A 63 -19.53 -6.34 -16.53
N VAL A 64 -20.54 -5.67 -15.98
CA VAL A 64 -20.38 -4.70 -14.88
C VAL A 64 -19.77 -5.36 -13.64
N GLN A 65 -20.23 -6.56 -13.28
CA GLN A 65 -19.68 -7.30 -12.14
C GLN A 65 -18.19 -7.62 -12.33
N LEU A 66 -17.80 -8.07 -13.53
CA LEU A 66 -16.39 -8.29 -13.87
C LEU A 66 -15.59 -6.99 -13.85
N GLY A 67 -16.15 -5.90 -14.36
CA GLY A 67 -15.53 -4.58 -14.33
C GLY A 67 -15.28 -4.07 -12.90
N GLU A 68 -16.24 -4.27 -12.00
CA GLU A 68 -16.08 -3.93 -10.58
C GLU A 68 -15.03 -4.79 -9.89
N GLN A 69 -14.96 -6.10 -10.19
CA GLN A 69 -13.90 -6.96 -9.67
C GLN A 69 -12.51 -6.47 -10.11
N GLN A 70 -12.33 -6.17 -11.40
CA GLN A 70 -11.06 -5.64 -11.91
C GLN A 70 -10.73 -4.26 -11.32
N ARG A 71 -11.74 -3.43 -11.04
CA ARG A 71 -11.57 -2.14 -10.38
C ARG A 71 -11.11 -2.32 -8.94
N ALA A 72 -11.74 -3.22 -8.19
CA ALA A 72 -11.38 -3.53 -6.81
C ALA A 72 -9.95 -4.10 -6.73
N GLU A 73 -9.58 -5.00 -7.65
CA GLU A 73 -8.23 -5.54 -7.73
C GLU A 73 -7.20 -4.45 -8.06
N GLY A 74 -7.50 -3.58 -9.01
CA GLY A 74 -6.65 -2.43 -9.33
C GLY A 74 -6.44 -1.51 -8.12
N ARG A 75 -7.47 -1.29 -7.29
CA ARG A 75 -7.33 -0.55 -6.03
C ARG A 75 -6.48 -1.29 -5.02
N ARG A 76 -6.62 -2.62 -4.91
CA ARG A 76 -5.81 -3.45 -4.01
C ARG A 76 -4.33 -3.39 -4.38
N LEU A 77 -4.02 -3.52 -5.67
CA LEU A 77 -2.65 -3.47 -6.19
C LEU A 77 -2.05 -2.05 -6.13
N ALA A 78 -2.87 -1.01 -6.30
CA ALA A 78 -2.45 0.38 -6.15
C ALA A 78 -2.31 0.83 -4.69
N THR A 79 -2.87 0.08 -3.74
CA THR A 79 -2.61 0.32 -2.31
C THR A 79 -1.17 -0.10 -2.06
N PRO A 80 -0.26 0.81 -1.65
CA PRO A 80 1.06 0.40 -1.21
C PRO A 80 0.83 -0.66 -0.14
N ALA A 81 1.49 -1.83 -0.27
CA ALA A 81 1.52 -2.78 0.83
C ALA A 81 1.81 -1.98 2.09
N ALA A 82 0.91 -2.06 3.09
CA ALA A 82 1.16 -1.45 4.37
C ALA A 82 2.59 -1.84 4.74
N ARG A 83 3.50 -0.86 4.81
CA ARG A 83 4.88 -1.15 5.16
C ARG A 83 4.81 -1.88 6.47
N GLN A 84 5.03 -3.20 6.44
CA GLN A 84 5.40 -3.91 7.65
C GLN A 84 6.55 -3.09 8.22
N PRO A 85 6.46 -2.66 9.50
CA PRO A 85 7.56 -1.93 10.09
C PRO A 85 8.77 -2.85 9.93
N ASN A 86 9.70 -2.44 9.06
CA ASN A 86 10.98 -3.11 8.94
C ASN A 86 11.55 -3.18 10.35
N ALA A 87 12.09 -4.33 10.74
CA ALA A 87 12.79 -4.53 12.01
C ALA A 87 14.02 -3.58 12.19
N SER A 88 14.27 -2.65 11.27
CA SER A 88 15.15 -1.50 11.48
C SER A 88 14.54 -0.41 12.37
N ASN A 89 13.22 -0.42 12.61
CA ASN A 89 12.55 0.55 13.49
C ASN A 89 12.74 0.21 14.98
N GLU A 90 13.20 -0.99 15.31
CA GLU A 90 13.53 -1.36 16.70
C GLU A 90 14.83 -0.67 17.13
N GLN A 91 15.85 -0.65 16.26
CA GLN A 91 17.07 0.11 16.51
C GLN A 91 16.80 1.62 16.58
N THR A 92 15.99 2.18 15.68
CA THR A 92 15.65 3.62 15.69
C THR A 92 14.80 4.00 16.90
N SER A 93 13.86 3.17 17.34
CA SER A 93 13.04 3.43 18.54
C SER A 93 13.86 3.28 19.82
N VAL A 94 14.76 2.29 19.91
CA VAL A 94 15.70 2.14 21.03
C VAL A 94 16.69 3.30 21.07
N THR A 95 17.30 3.67 19.95
CA THR A 95 18.20 4.84 19.86
C THR A 95 17.45 6.13 20.20
N SER A 96 16.21 6.33 19.72
CA SER A 96 15.41 7.51 20.08
C SER A 96 15.09 7.58 21.58
N GLY A 97 14.82 6.43 22.23
CA GLY A 97 14.61 6.36 23.68
C GLY A 97 15.88 6.67 24.47
N GLN A 98 17.04 6.21 23.98
CA GLN A 98 18.35 6.53 24.54
C GLN A 98 18.67 8.04 24.40
N CYS A 99 18.40 8.64 23.23
CA CYS A 99 18.57 10.08 23.01
C CYS A 99 17.70 10.92 23.95
N ALA A 100 16.43 10.54 24.14
CA ALA A 100 15.51 11.23 25.05
C ALA A 100 16.01 11.19 26.50
N THR A 101 16.46 10.02 26.96
CA THR A 101 17.01 9.83 28.31
C THR A 101 18.24 10.72 28.54
N ILE A 102 19.15 10.78 27.56
CA ILE A 102 20.35 11.63 27.65
C ILE A 102 19.96 13.12 27.69
N THR A 103 18.99 13.53 26.88
CA THR A 103 18.48 14.90 26.84
C THR A 103 17.90 15.33 28.19
N ASP A 104 17.10 14.47 28.82
CA ASP A 104 16.50 14.75 30.13
C ASP A 104 17.57 14.87 31.22
N ARG A 105 18.61 14.04 31.16
CA ARG A 105 19.74 14.12 32.09
C ARG A 105 20.53 15.42 31.93
N ILE A 106 20.78 15.87 30.70
CA ILE A 106 21.42 17.16 30.43
C ILE A 106 20.55 18.30 30.95
N ARG A 107 19.22 18.25 30.74
CA ARG A 107 18.31 19.27 31.27
C ARG A 107 18.36 19.34 32.79
N ALA A 108 18.46 18.20 33.48
CA ALA A 108 18.62 18.16 34.94
C ALA A 108 19.95 18.79 35.38
N LEU A 109 21.06 18.48 34.70
CA LEU A 109 22.38 19.07 34.96
C LEU A 109 22.40 20.58 34.72
N ASP A 110 21.77 21.04 33.63
CA ASP A 110 21.64 22.47 33.33
C ASP A 110 20.75 23.19 34.36
N GLY A 111 19.73 22.51 34.89
CA GLY A 111 18.93 23.01 36.01
C GLY A 111 19.76 23.21 37.28
N MET A 112 20.62 22.25 37.62
CA MET A 112 21.54 22.35 38.77
C MET A 112 22.59 23.44 38.58
N ALA A 113 23.10 23.62 37.35
CA ALA A 113 24.11 24.64 37.02
C ALA A 113 23.59 26.07 37.17
N ARG A 114 22.27 26.28 37.06
CA ARG A 114 21.61 27.59 37.23
C ARG A 114 21.44 28.00 38.70
N GLN A 115 21.63 27.08 39.64
CA GLN A 115 21.62 27.37 41.07
C GLN A 115 23.02 27.77 41.54
N PRO A 116 23.15 28.50 42.67
CA PRO A 116 24.45 28.70 43.31
C PRO A 116 25.04 27.35 43.72
N GLN A 117 26.14 26.95 43.05
CA GLN A 117 26.84 25.70 43.31
C GLN A 117 28.28 25.99 43.72
N SER A 118 28.88 25.08 44.50
CA SER A 118 30.31 25.14 44.81
C SER A 118 31.14 24.93 43.54
N MET A 119 32.39 25.41 43.54
CA MET A 119 33.29 25.30 42.39
C MET A 119 33.51 23.83 41.97
N GLN A 120 33.70 22.93 42.95
CA GLN A 120 33.86 21.50 42.69
C GLN A 120 32.60 20.88 42.07
N MET A 121 31.42 21.31 42.51
CA MET A 121 30.15 20.86 41.96
C MET A 121 29.96 21.37 40.53
N GLN A 122 30.32 22.62 40.24
CA GLN A 122 30.29 23.16 38.87
C GLN A 122 31.23 22.42 37.92
N ASP A 123 32.43 22.06 38.39
CA ASP A 123 33.37 21.28 37.59
C ASP A 123 32.88 19.85 37.36
N TRP A 124 32.22 19.23 38.35
CA TRP A 124 31.55 17.94 38.18
C TRP A 124 30.42 18.02 37.14
N ILE A 125 29.54 19.03 37.23
CA ILE A 125 28.45 19.25 36.27
C ILE A 125 28.99 19.42 34.85
N ARG A 126 30.07 20.20 34.66
CA ARG A 126 30.71 20.40 33.35
C ARG A 126 31.23 19.09 32.76
N ARG A 127 31.90 18.26 33.57
CA ARG A 127 32.42 16.95 33.12
C ARG A 127 31.30 15.99 32.76
N GLU A 128 30.28 15.90 33.61
CA GLU A 128 29.14 15.01 33.41
C GLU A 128 28.36 15.37 32.13
N ARG A 129 28.09 16.67 31.93
CA ARG A 129 27.42 17.15 30.72
C ARG A 129 28.22 16.84 29.47
N LYS A 130 29.55 16.99 29.51
CA LYS A 130 30.42 16.65 28.38
C LYS A 130 30.30 15.17 28.00
N GLN A 131 30.33 14.26 28.97
CA GLN A 131 30.19 12.81 28.71
C GLN A 131 28.87 12.46 28.03
N LEU A 132 27.78 13.12 28.44
CA LEU A 132 26.45 12.93 27.85
C LEU A 132 26.36 13.50 26.42
N THR A 133 26.98 14.65 26.16
CA THR A 133 27.08 15.19 24.80
C THR A 133 27.92 14.29 23.90
N ASP A 134 29.04 13.76 24.39
CA ASP A 134 29.85 12.78 23.65
C ASP A 134 29.09 11.47 23.39
N ALA A 135 28.17 11.09 24.29
CA ALA A 135 27.27 9.96 24.07
C ALA A 135 26.22 10.24 22.99
N GLN A 136 25.62 11.44 22.97
CA GLN A 136 24.70 11.84 21.89
C GLN A 136 25.39 11.78 20.52
N PHE A 137 26.59 12.35 20.41
CA PHE A 137 27.35 12.35 19.16
C PHE A 137 27.61 10.93 18.63
N ARG A 138 27.97 9.98 19.51
CA ARG A 138 28.18 8.57 19.15
C ARG A 138 26.90 7.85 18.71
N LEU A 139 25.76 8.25 19.25
CA LEU A 139 24.46 7.66 18.95
C LEU A 139 23.76 8.33 17.76
N HIS A 140 24.37 9.39 17.19
CA HIS A 140 23.76 10.22 16.16
C HIS A 140 22.38 10.77 16.57
N CYS A 141 22.28 11.14 17.85
CA CYS A 141 21.37 12.18 18.31
C CYS A 141 22.01 13.55 17.96
#